data_AF-A0A074X9U6-F1
#
_entry.id   AF-A0A074X9U6-F1
#
_cell.length_a   1.000
_cell.length_b   1.000
_cell.length_c   1.000
_cell.angle_alpha   90.00
_cell.angle_beta   90.00
_cell.angle_gamma   90.00
#
_symmetry.space_group_name_H-M   'P 1'
#
loop_
_entity.id
_entity.type
_entity.pdbx_description
1 polymer ?
#
loop_
_entity_poly.entity_id
_entity_poly.type
_entity_poly.pdbx_seq_one_letter_code
_entity_poly.pdbx_strand_id
1 'polypeptide(L)'
;MYGLTSLGRLDWRPPPMKDGHRGRYLWTDAFGVFNFVTLFKETSQPHFLVLAAILVETVHGVLGRTRDLSARLPGASDESPLAGGLRIGKNEASGSDGDGQYHHYLTLWMLALNRLSIASGEKKYNDQAISLARATHPAFMYQRDAPRPQMVWKMSIDLSHPLCRSEGNLDPINGLVTYRILQETSGNPEVLKEEISGYQKIVDQKWKGYTSSDTLDLGMTLWTVHWFSDGDDWAKQLAAAAIRDMRILFHESHYLDLPTAQRLAFREFGTCLGIRVHPIAELEPVAKHIITDWEGASRVPIPKKNVEMESLEPMDLVMYAAALCPGAFKRNYLN
;
A
#
# COMPACT_ATOMS: atom_id res chain seq x y z
N MET A 1 10.37 22.17 -15.14
CA MET A 1 9.28 21.19 -15.09
C MET A 1 9.37 20.36 -16.37
N TYR A 2 9.99 19.18 -16.31
CA TYR A 2 10.08 18.30 -17.48
C TYR A 2 8.76 17.53 -17.59
N GLY A 3 7.90 17.92 -18.53
CA GLY A 3 6.67 17.18 -18.80
C GLY A 3 7.00 15.77 -19.30
N LEU A 4 6.21 14.77 -18.90
CA LEU A 4 6.35 13.36 -19.31
C LEU A 4 6.38 13.17 -20.83
N THR A 5 5.90 14.15 -21.60
CA THR A 5 5.85 14.16 -23.07
C THR A 5 7.19 14.37 -23.77
N SER A 6 8.25 14.76 -23.04
CA SER A 6 9.58 15.05 -23.64
C SER A 6 10.57 13.88 -23.60
N LEU A 7 10.23 12.79 -22.92
CA LEU A 7 11.07 11.60 -22.82
C LEU A 7 10.60 10.62 -23.88
N GLY A 8 11.44 10.34 -24.89
CA GLY A 8 11.15 9.39 -25.95
C GLY A 8 10.58 8.08 -25.39
N ARG A 9 9.62 7.47 -26.11
CA ARG A 9 8.90 6.26 -25.68
C ARG A 9 9.89 5.20 -25.18
N LEU A 10 10.00 5.06 -23.85
CA LEU A 10 10.66 3.92 -23.23
C LEU A 10 9.85 2.68 -23.60
N ASP A 11 10.45 1.77 -24.37
CA ASP A 11 9.87 0.45 -24.65
C ASP A 11 10.14 -0.50 -23.47
N TRP A 12 9.69 -0.09 -22.28
CA TRP A 12 9.73 -0.90 -21.08
C TRP A 12 8.32 -1.37 -20.75
N ARG A 13 8.20 -2.64 -20.34
CA ARG A 13 6.96 -3.20 -19.80
C ARG A 13 7.24 -3.75 -18.41
N PRO A 14 6.33 -3.56 -17.44
CA PRO A 14 6.44 -4.20 -16.15
C PRO A 14 6.62 -5.71 -16.32
N PRO A 15 7.66 -6.33 -15.73
CA PRO A 15 7.83 -7.77 -15.78
C PRO A 15 6.59 -8.48 -15.20
N PRO A 16 6.12 -9.58 -15.80
CA PRO A 16 4.97 -10.30 -15.27
C PRO A 16 5.34 -11.02 -13.97
N MET A 17 4.49 -10.88 -12.95
CA MET A 17 4.57 -11.67 -11.72
C MET A 17 3.87 -13.01 -11.88
N LYS A 18 4.54 -14.10 -11.52
CA LYS A 18 4.02 -15.49 -11.64
C LYS A 18 2.68 -15.68 -10.92
N ASP A 19 2.54 -15.09 -9.74
CA ASP A 19 1.36 -15.22 -8.88
C ASP A 19 0.31 -14.12 -9.09
N GLY A 20 0.62 -13.18 -10.00
CA GLY A 20 -0.31 -12.15 -10.42
C GLY A 20 -1.10 -12.64 -11.64
N HIS A 21 -2.43 -12.60 -11.56
CA HIS A 21 -3.27 -12.85 -12.72
C HIS A 21 -2.94 -11.86 -13.83
N ARG A 22 -2.45 -12.37 -14.96
CA ARG A 22 -1.87 -11.59 -16.07
C ARG A 22 -0.67 -10.74 -15.67
N GLY A 23 0.12 -11.23 -14.72
CA GLY A 23 1.38 -10.65 -14.32
C GLY A 23 1.29 -9.48 -13.34
N ARG A 24 0.10 -9.12 -12.84
CA ARG A 24 -0.11 -7.94 -11.98
C ARG A 24 -0.64 -8.31 -10.59
N TYR A 25 -0.17 -7.60 -9.58
CA TYR A 25 -0.52 -7.79 -8.17
C TYR A 25 -0.43 -6.46 -7.44
N LEU A 26 -1.58 -5.93 -7.02
CA LEU A 26 -1.75 -4.50 -6.73
C LEU A 26 -0.80 -3.95 -5.64
N TRP A 27 -0.46 -4.76 -4.63
CA TRP A 27 0.48 -4.36 -3.58
C TRP A 27 1.89 -4.18 -4.09
N THR A 28 2.43 -5.19 -4.79
CA THR A 28 3.75 -5.15 -5.39
C THR A 28 3.87 -3.98 -6.37
N ASP A 29 2.80 -3.75 -7.13
CA ASP A 29 2.71 -2.67 -8.09
C ASP A 29 2.71 -1.29 -7.44
N ALA A 30 2.00 -1.12 -6.31
CA ALA A 30 2.02 0.13 -5.55
C ALA A 30 3.44 0.42 -5.03
N PHE A 31 4.11 -0.56 -4.42
CA PHE A 31 5.52 -0.45 -4.02
C PHE A 31 6.44 -0.10 -5.20
N GLY A 32 6.22 -0.69 -6.37
CA GLY A 32 6.94 -0.33 -7.60
C GLY A 32 6.82 1.15 -7.96
N VAL A 33 5.61 1.73 -7.88
CA VAL A 33 5.40 3.17 -8.12
C VAL A 33 6.14 4.00 -7.06
N PHE A 34 6.04 3.67 -5.77
CA PHE A 34 6.77 4.36 -4.71
C PHE A 34 8.28 4.33 -4.94
N ASN A 35 8.82 3.17 -5.33
CA ASN A 35 10.24 3.00 -5.58
C ASN A 35 10.71 3.83 -6.78
N PHE A 36 9.95 3.86 -7.88
CA PHE A 36 10.28 4.72 -9.02
C PHE A 36 10.22 6.21 -8.67
N VAL A 37 9.21 6.64 -7.92
CA VAL A 37 9.12 8.03 -7.44
C VAL A 37 10.30 8.39 -6.52
N THR A 38 10.71 7.44 -5.67
CA THR A 38 11.90 7.59 -4.82
C THR A 38 13.16 7.71 -5.65
N LEU A 39 13.38 6.81 -6.62
CA LEU A 39 14.53 6.86 -7.53
C LEU A 39 14.57 8.16 -8.34
N PHE A 40 13.43 8.68 -8.78
CA PHE A 40 13.36 9.99 -9.41
C PHE A 40 13.87 11.09 -8.47
N LYS A 41 13.40 11.15 -7.22
CA LYS A 41 13.81 12.18 -6.25
C LYS A 41 15.29 12.06 -5.89
N GLU A 42 15.79 10.84 -5.66
CA GLU A 42 17.19 10.59 -5.26
C GLU A 42 18.19 10.84 -6.40
N THR A 43 17.82 10.55 -7.65
CA THR A 43 18.76 10.60 -8.79
C THR A 43 18.51 11.76 -9.75
N SER A 44 17.39 12.48 -9.60
CA SER A 44 16.91 13.50 -10.54
C SER A 44 16.77 13.00 -11.99
N GLN A 45 16.64 11.69 -12.22
CA GLN A 45 16.52 11.10 -13.56
C GLN A 45 15.04 10.97 -13.98
N PRO A 46 14.55 11.76 -14.97
CA PRO A 46 13.12 11.82 -15.29
C PRO A 46 12.51 10.51 -15.81
N HIS A 47 13.33 9.60 -16.35
CA HIS A 47 12.84 8.32 -16.88
C HIS A 47 12.13 7.47 -15.82
N PHE A 48 12.47 7.63 -14.53
CA PHE A 48 11.78 6.91 -13.46
C PHE A 48 10.31 7.31 -13.33
N LEU A 49 9.95 8.58 -13.59
CA LEU A 49 8.55 8.99 -13.63
C LEU A 49 7.81 8.40 -14.84
N VAL A 50 8.52 8.20 -15.97
CA VAL A 50 7.96 7.50 -17.14
C VAL A 50 7.70 6.04 -16.81
N LEU A 51 8.63 5.36 -16.13
CA LEU A 51 8.44 3.98 -15.67
C LEU A 51 7.26 3.85 -14.70
N ALA A 52 7.12 4.79 -13.76
CA ALA A 52 5.97 4.85 -12.85
C ALA A 52 4.65 5.04 -13.61
N ALA A 53 4.61 5.95 -14.59
CA ALA A 53 3.43 6.18 -15.42
C ALA A 53 3.05 4.94 -16.25
N ILE A 54 4.02 4.28 -16.89
CA ILE A 54 3.80 3.03 -17.62
C ILE A 54 3.24 1.94 -16.69
N LEU A 55 3.79 1.84 -15.46
CA LEU A 55 3.34 0.87 -14.47
C LEU A 55 1.88 1.11 -14.07
N VAL A 56 1.49 2.38 -13.85
CA VAL A 56 0.13 2.83 -13.55
C VAL A 56 -0.83 2.50 -14.69
N GLU A 57 -0.49 2.87 -15.92
CA GLU A 57 -1.31 2.55 -17.11
C GLU A 57 -1.51 1.05 -17.26
N THR A 58 -0.44 0.27 -17.06
CA THR A 58 -0.51 -1.20 -17.11
C THR A 58 -1.40 -1.75 -15.98
N VAL A 59 -1.41 -1.15 -14.78
CA VAL A 59 -2.31 -1.60 -13.68
C VAL A 59 -3.74 -1.34 -14.09
N HIS A 60 -4.04 -0.12 -14.54
CA HIS A 60 -5.40 0.25 -14.90
C HIS A 60 -5.92 -0.56 -16.09
N GLY A 61 -5.04 -0.92 -17.02
CA GLY A 61 -5.36 -1.78 -18.17
C GLY A 61 -5.60 -3.26 -17.82
N VAL A 62 -4.98 -3.77 -16.75
CA VAL A 62 -5.12 -5.18 -16.33
C VAL A 62 -6.08 -5.33 -15.16
N LEU A 63 -5.80 -4.67 -14.04
CA LEU A 63 -6.55 -4.79 -12.78
C LEU A 63 -7.81 -3.91 -12.73
N GLY A 64 -7.91 -2.88 -13.58
CA GLY A 64 -9.14 -2.09 -13.78
C GLY A 64 -10.12 -2.66 -14.81
N ARG A 65 -9.91 -3.93 -15.21
CA ARG A 65 -10.75 -4.65 -16.18
C ARG A 65 -11.21 -5.99 -15.63
N THR A 66 -12.21 -6.57 -16.28
CA THR A 66 -12.58 -7.98 -16.09
C THR A 66 -11.38 -8.90 -16.33
N ARG A 67 -11.40 -10.11 -15.78
CA ARG A 67 -10.25 -11.03 -15.83
C ARG A 67 -9.85 -11.42 -17.26
N ASP A 68 -10.82 -11.51 -18.16
CA ASP A 68 -10.61 -11.75 -19.59
C ASP A 68 -10.17 -10.49 -20.37
N LEU A 69 -10.12 -9.32 -19.72
CA LEU A 69 -9.86 -7.98 -20.26
C LEU A 69 -10.93 -7.43 -21.22
N SER A 70 -12.06 -8.13 -21.38
CA SER A 70 -13.09 -7.76 -22.35
C SER A 70 -13.79 -6.44 -22.02
N ALA A 71 -13.90 -6.08 -20.74
CA ALA A 71 -14.57 -4.87 -20.29
C ALA A 71 -13.85 -4.18 -19.12
N ARG A 72 -14.17 -2.90 -18.89
CA ARG A 72 -13.88 -2.22 -17.63
C ARG A 72 -14.69 -2.86 -16.50
N LEU A 73 -14.24 -2.69 -15.25
CA LEU A 73 -15.02 -3.13 -14.09
C LEU A 73 -16.38 -2.38 -14.04
N PRO A 74 -17.44 -2.98 -13.49
CA PRO A 74 -18.75 -2.32 -13.40
C PRO A 74 -18.66 -0.92 -12.79
N GLY A 75 -19.24 0.07 -13.46
CA GLY A 75 -19.16 1.48 -13.08
C GLY A 75 -17.99 2.27 -13.68
N ALA A 76 -16.97 1.61 -14.27
CA ALA A 76 -15.85 2.27 -14.96
C ALA A 76 -16.06 2.44 -16.47
N SER A 77 -15.41 3.46 -17.03
CA SER A 77 -15.27 3.72 -18.48
C SER A 77 -13.79 3.98 -18.83
N ASP A 78 -13.47 4.23 -20.09
CA ASP A 78 -12.09 4.61 -20.46
C ASP A 78 -11.72 6.02 -19.97
N GLU A 79 -12.72 6.92 -19.84
CA GLU A 79 -12.58 8.27 -19.28
C GLU A 79 -12.51 8.26 -17.74
N SER A 80 -13.15 7.27 -17.11
CA SER A 80 -13.15 7.07 -15.65
C SER A 80 -12.75 5.63 -15.29
N PRO A 81 -11.48 5.24 -15.53
CA PRO A 81 -11.05 3.83 -15.48
C PRO A 81 -11.06 3.22 -14.07
N LEU A 82 -11.14 4.05 -13.03
CA LEU A 82 -11.13 3.62 -11.63
C LEU A 82 -12.50 3.70 -10.95
N ALA A 83 -13.55 4.09 -11.67
CA ALA A 83 -14.90 4.25 -11.10
C ALA A 83 -15.59 2.91 -10.76
N GLY A 84 -14.98 1.77 -11.13
CA GLY A 84 -15.36 0.43 -10.71
C GLY A 84 -14.37 -0.22 -9.75
N GLY A 85 -13.36 0.53 -9.28
CA GLY A 85 -12.33 0.02 -8.40
C GLY A 85 -11.14 -0.65 -9.13
N LEU A 86 -10.38 -1.48 -8.40
CA LEU A 86 -9.27 -2.26 -8.93
C LEU A 86 -9.23 -3.65 -8.29
N ARG A 87 -9.03 -4.68 -9.11
CA ARG A 87 -8.77 -6.04 -8.63
C ARG A 87 -7.43 -6.12 -7.91
N ILE A 88 -7.31 -7.02 -6.94
CA ILE A 88 -6.03 -7.35 -6.30
C ILE A 88 -5.08 -8.06 -7.28
N GLY A 89 -5.63 -8.87 -8.20
CA GLY A 89 -4.84 -9.59 -9.20
C GLY A 89 -4.43 -11.00 -8.79
N LYS A 90 -5.20 -11.69 -7.96
CA LYS A 90 -4.91 -13.10 -7.61
C LYS A 90 -5.24 -14.06 -8.76
N ASN A 91 -4.47 -15.14 -8.88
CA ASN A 91 -4.66 -16.17 -9.90
C ASN A 91 -6.00 -16.90 -9.75
N GLU A 92 -6.40 -17.22 -8.52
CA GLU A 92 -7.69 -17.85 -8.23
C GLU A 92 -8.82 -16.84 -8.46
N ALA A 93 -9.81 -17.18 -9.28
CA ALA A 93 -10.88 -16.25 -9.63
C ALA A 93 -11.91 -16.01 -8.50
N SER A 94 -12.07 -16.98 -7.60
CA SER A 94 -13.13 -17.02 -6.60
C SER A 94 -12.64 -17.61 -5.28
N GLY A 95 -13.42 -17.42 -4.21
CA GLY A 95 -13.13 -17.93 -2.88
C GLY A 95 -12.67 -16.84 -1.92
N SER A 96 -12.65 -17.18 -0.63
CA SER A 96 -12.23 -16.26 0.44
C SER A 96 -10.82 -15.72 0.22
N ASP A 97 -9.97 -16.47 -0.48
CA ASP A 97 -8.60 -16.08 -0.82
C ASP A 97 -8.36 -15.85 -2.31
N GLY A 98 -9.39 -15.83 -3.14
CA GLY A 98 -9.29 -15.51 -4.57
C GLY A 98 -9.26 -14.01 -4.87
N ASP A 99 -9.35 -13.67 -6.14
CA ASP A 99 -9.41 -12.30 -6.64
C ASP A 99 -10.63 -11.54 -6.10
N GLY A 100 -10.58 -10.22 -6.21
CA GLY A 100 -11.55 -9.33 -5.58
C GLY A 100 -10.96 -7.94 -5.39
N GLN A 101 -11.62 -7.12 -4.58
CA GLN A 101 -11.13 -5.80 -4.22
C GLN A 101 -10.84 -5.75 -2.72
N TYR A 102 -9.63 -5.32 -2.37
CA TYR A 102 -9.14 -5.35 -0.99
C TYR A 102 -8.87 -3.91 -0.55
N HIS A 103 -9.45 -3.51 0.57
CA HIS A 103 -9.44 -2.11 0.99
C HIS A 103 -8.03 -1.52 1.19
N HIS A 104 -7.16 -2.21 1.92
CA HIS A 104 -5.79 -1.74 2.14
C HIS A 104 -4.93 -1.73 0.87
N TYR A 105 -5.19 -2.61 -0.11
CA TYR A 105 -4.50 -2.57 -1.39
C TYR A 105 -4.92 -1.35 -2.21
N LEU A 106 -6.22 -1.04 -2.21
CA LEU A 106 -6.78 0.12 -2.89
C LEU A 106 -6.25 1.42 -2.28
N THR A 107 -6.22 1.54 -0.95
CA THR A 107 -5.69 2.73 -0.27
C THR A 107 -4.19 2.90 -0.49
N LEU A 108 -3.40 1.81 -0.47
CA LEU A 108 -1.99 1.87 -0.82
C LEU A 108 -1.77 2.34 -2.27
N TRP A 109 -2.61 1.87 -3.21
CA TRP A 109 -2.56 2.32 -4.61
C TRP A 109 -2.98 3.78 -4.78
N MET A 110 -4.03 4.23 -4.08
CA MET A 110 -4.44 5.65 -4.03
C MET A 110 -3.28 6.54 -3.59
N LEU A 111 -2.56 6.13 -2.55
CA LEU A 111 -1.39 6.86 -2.09
C LEU A 111 -0.27 6.83 -3.14
N ALA A 112 -0.01 5.69 -3.80
CA ALA A 112 0.99 5.62 -4.86
C ALA A 112 0.70 6.61 -6.01
N LEU A 113 -0.57 6.71 -6.43
CA LEU A 113 -1.02 7.71 -7.40
C LEU A 113 -0.83 9.15 -6.88
N ASN A 114 -1.13 9.41 -5.60
CA ASN A 114 -0.89 10.70 -4.98
C ASN A 114 0.60 11.09 -5.02
N ARG A 115 1.51 10.17 -4.66
CA ARG A 115 2.95 10.44 -4.69
C ARG A 115 3.45 10.72 -6.11
N LEU A 116 2.94 9.96 -7.10
CA LEU A 116 3.24 10.24 -8.51
C LEU A 116 2.70 11.60 -8.95
N SER A 117 1.51 12.00 -8.49
CA SER A 117 0.93 13.33 -8.75
C SER A 117 1.85 14.45 -8.29
N ILE A 118 2.40 14.34 -7.07
CA ILE A 118 3.28 15.36 -6.49
C ILE A 118 4.62 15.37 -7.24
N ALA A 119 5.25 14.20 -7.44
CA ALA A 119 6.57 14.10 -8.07
C ALA A 119 6.58 14.53 -9.55
N SER A 120 5.51 14.26 -10.28
CA SER A 120 5.39 14.65 -11.70
C SER A 120 4.81 16.05 -11.91
N GLY A 121 4.10 16.60 -10.92
CA GLY A 121 3.29 17.81 -11.07
C GLY A 121 1.96 17.58 -11.81
N GLU A 122 1.63 16.34 -12.18
CA GLU A 122 0.41 16.02 -12.91
C GLU A 122 -0.75 15.68 -11.96
N LYS A 123 -1.61 16.67 -11.70
CA LYS A 123 -2.79 16.56 -10.81
C LYS A 123 -3.72 15.37 -11.12
N LYS A 124 -3.74 14.92 -12.38
CA LYS A 124 -4.60 13.80 -12.84
C LYS A 124 -4.45 12.54 -11.99
N TYR A 125 -3.26 12.26 -11.45
CA TYR A 125 -3.05 11.06 -10.65
C TYR A 125 -3.73 11.16 -9.27
N ASN A 126 -3.69 12.32 -8.61
CA ASN A 126 -4.47 12.52 -7.38
C ASN A 126 -5.98 12.51 -7.66
N ASP A 127 -6.42 13.05 -8.80
CA ASP A 127 -7.82 13.02 -9.21
C ASP A 127 -8.32 11.60 -9.46
N GLN A 128 -7.48 10.74 -10.06
CA GLN A 128 -7.74 9.31 -10.20
C GLN A 128 -7.81 8.61 -8.83
N ALA A 129 -6.92 8.93 -7.89
CA ALA A 129 -6.98 8.39 -6.53
C ALA A 129 -8.29 8.77 -5.81
N ILE A 130 -8.74 10.02 -5.95
CA ILE A 130 -10.03 10.50 -5.41
C ILE A 130 -11.21 9.79 -6.08
N SER A 131 -11.16 9.58 -7.40
CA SER A 131 -12.19 8.83 -8.13
C SER A 131 -12.27 7.38 -7.62
N LEU A 132 -11.12 6.74 -7.40
CA LEU A 132 -11.05 5.39 -6.84
C LEU A 132 -11.64 5.34 -5.42
N ALA A 133 -11.33 6.34 -4.60
CA ALA A 133 -11.84 6.47 -3.23
C ALA A 133 -13.38 6.56 -3.21
N ARG A 134 -13.95 7.48 -3.99
CA ARG A 134 -15.42 7.67 -4.08
C ARG A 134 -16.14 6.43 -4.61
N ALA A 135 -15.56 5.74 -5.59
CA ALA A 135 -16.15 4.55 -6.18
C ALA A 135 -16.19 3.37 -5.21
N THR A 136 -15.14 3.21 -4.41
CA THR A 136 -14.96 1.99 -3.60
C THR A 136 -15.52 2.15 -2.19
N HIS A 137 -15.43 3.34 -1.58
CA HIS A 137 -15.86 3.57 -0.19
C HIS A 137 -17.28 3.08 0.14
N PRO A 138 -18.34 3.35 -0.68
CA PRO A 138 -19.69 2.88 -0.38
C PRO A 138 -19.83 1.36 -0.29
N ALA A 139 -18.99 0.61 -0.99
CA ALA A 139 -19.03 -0.85 -1.00
C ALA A 139 -18.36 -1.48 0.23
N PHE A 140 -17.32 -0.82 0.76
CA PHE A 140 -16.57 -1.32 1.92
C PHE A 140 -17.20 -0.90 3.27
N MET A 141 -18.10 0.07 3.30
CA MET A 141 -18.65 0.66 4.52
C MET A 141 -20.13 0.35 4.73
N TYR A 142 -20.48 -0.18 5.91
CA TYR A 142 -21.84 -0.50 6.34
C TYR A 142 -22.35 0.49 7.37
N GLN A 143 -23.67 0.73 7.35
CA GLN A 143 -24.36 1.58 8.32
C GLN A 143 -23.66 2.94 8.49
N ARG A 144 -23.32 3.59 7.36
CA ARG A 144 -22.47 4.80 7.31
C ARG A 144 -22.96 5.96 8.20
N ASP A 145 -24.28 6.05 8.37
CA ASP A 145 -24.92 7.09 9.18
C ASP A 145 -24.97 6.76 10.68
N ALA A 146 -24.63 5.52 11.07
CA ALA A 146 -24.61 5.12 12.47
C ALA A 146 -23.50 5.85 13.26
N PRO A 147 -23.63 5.93 14.60
CA PRO A 147 -22.55 6.42 15.47
C PRO A 147 -21.27 5.58 15.36
N ARG A 148 -21.43 4.28 15.07
CA ARG A 148 -20.32 3.33 14.88
C ARG A 148 -20.53 2.56 13.58
N PRO A 149 -20.10 3.11 12.43
CA PRO A 149 -20.13 2.38 11.17
C PRO A 149 -19.19 1.17 11.25
N GLN A 150 -19.43 0.20 10.37
CA GLN A 150 -18.60 -1.00 10.25
C GLN A 150 -18.00 -1.04 8.85
N MET A 151 -16.89 -1.75 8.69
CA MET A 151 -16.34 -2.00 7.37
C MET A 151 -15.93 -3.44 7.17
N VAL A 152 -15.78 -3.81 5.91
CA VAL A 152 -15.21 -5.08 5.49
C VAL A 152 -13.88 -4.86 4.82
N TRP A 153 -13.00 -5.86 4.87
CA TRP A 153 -11.68 -5.75 4.25
C TRP A 153 -11.66 -6.19 2.78
N LYS A 154 -12.62 -7.02 2.36
CA LYS A 154 -12.63 -7.66 1.03
C LYS A 154 -14.02 -7.75 0.40
N MET A 155 -14.11 -7.24 -0.82
CA MET A 155 -15.28 -7.29 -1.69
C MET A 155 -15.04 -8.16 -2.93
N SER A 156 -16.13 -8.60 -3.56
CA SER A 156 -16.10 -9.20 -4.90
C SER A 156 -15.52 -8.23 -5.95
N ILE A 157 -15.10 -8.77 -7.09
CA ILE A 157 -14.49 -7.99 -8.19
C ILE A 157 -15.39 -6.83 -8.65
N ASP A 158 -16.69 -7.06 -8.70
CA ASP A 158 -17.74 -6.11 -9.10
C ASP A 158 -18.29 -5.26 -7.95
N LEU A 159 -17.71 -5.36 -6.75
CA LEU A 159 -18.15 -4.68 -5.53
C LEU A 159 -19.59 -5.01 -5.07
N SER A 160 -20.24 -6.05 -5.63
CA SER A 160 -21.64 -6.36 -5.33
C SER A 160 -21.87 -6.99 -3.96
N HIS A 161 -20.87 -7.67 -3.38
CA HIS A 161 -21.01 -8.32 -2.07
C HIS A 161 -19.66 -8.52 -1.35
N PRO A 162 -19.67 -8.59 0.00
CA PRO A 162 -18.47 -8.90 0.78
C PRO A 162 -18.08 -10.36 0.61
N LEU A 163 -16.79 -10.61 0.37
CA LEU A 163 -16.23 -11.97 0.36
C LEU A 163 -15.74 -12.40 1.76
N CYS A 164 -15.50 -11.43 2.63
CA CYS A 164 -15.27 -11.65 4.05
C CYS A 164 -15.92 -10.54 4.86
N ARG A 165 -16.63 -10.90 5.94
CA ARG A 165 -17.37 -9.96 6.78
C ARG A 165 -16.56 -9.40 7.95
N SER A 166 -15.28 -9.78 8.09
CA SER A 166 -14.41 -9.18 9.09
C SER A 166 -13.89 -7.83 8.62
N GLU A 167 -13.31 -7.08 9.56
CA GLU A 167 -12.62 -5.82 9.34
C GLU A 167 -11.11 -6.05 9.48
N GLY A 168 -10.30 -5.56 8.54
CA GLY A 168 -8.84 -5.64 8.66
C GLY A 168 -8.34 -4.69 9.75
N ASN A 169 -7.28 -5.08 10.45
CA ASN A 169 -6.78 -4.32 11.61
C ASN A 169 -6.49 -2.84 11.25
N LEU A 170 -5.80 -2.62 10.13
CA LEU A 170 -5.42 -1.28 9.67
C LEU A 170 -6.36 -0.64 8.65
N ASP A 171 -7.35 -1.34 8.12
CA ASP A 171 -8.15 -0.83 7.00
C ASP A 171 -8.84 0.52 7.31
N PRO A 172 -9.51 0.73 8.46
CA PRO A 172 -10.11 2.04 8.76
C PRO A 172 -9.06 3.14 8.90
N ILE A 173 -7.89 2.80 9.45
CA ILE A 173 -6.79 3.74 9.71
C ILE A 173 -6.13 4.13 8.38
N ASN A 174 -5.87 3.16 7.51
CA ASN A 174 -5.35 3.37 6.16
C ASN A 174 -6.31 4.20 5.32
N GLY A 175 -7.62 3.95 5.44
CA GLY A 175 -8.68 4.76 4.84
C GLY A 175 -8.62 6.21 5.31
N LEU A 176 -8.64 6.44 6.63
CA LEU A 176 -8.56 7.79 7.22
C LEU A 176 -7.32 8.54 6.74
N VAL A 177 -6.15 7.94 6.88
CA VAL A 177 -4.85 8.57 6.57
C VAL A 177 -4.76 8.88 5.07
N THR A 178 -5.04 7.90 4.22
CA THR A 178 -4.95 8.07 2.77
C THR A 178 -5.92 9.15 2.29
N TYR A 179 -7.18 9.13 2.73
CA TYR A 179 -8.18 10.07 2.26
C TYR A 179 -7.86 11.51 2.68
N ARG A 180 -7.32 11.71 3.89
CA ARG A 180 -6.81 13.02 4.33
C ARG A 180 -5.66 13.51 3.45
N ILE A 181 -4.71 12.65 3.10
CA ILE A 181 -3.59 12.99 2.20
C ILE A 181 -4.10 13.38 0.79
N LEU A 182 -5.08 12.64 0.26
CA LEU A 182 -5.70 12.95 -1.03
C LEU A 182 -6.42 14.31 -1.01
N GLN A 183 -7.18 14.57 0.07
CA GLN A 183 -7.89 15.83 0.29
C GLN A 183 -6.90 17.00 0.38
N GLU A 184 -5.86 16.88 1.19
CA GLU A 184 -4.80 17.89 1.34
C GLU A 184 -4.15 18.20 -0.01
N THR A 185 -3.76 17.17 -0.76
CA THR A 185 -3.13 17.33 -2.09
C THR A 185 -4.08 17.95 -3.12
N SER A 186 -5.40 17.77 -2.96
CA SER A 186 -6.39 18.38 -3.84
C SER A 186 -6.55 19.89 -3.63
N GLY A 187 -6.15 20.41 -2.46
CA GLY A 187 -6.40 21.80 -2.05
C GLY A 187 -7.87 22.14 -1.78
N ASN A 188 -8.78 21.15 -1.79
CA ASN A 188 -10.21 21.34 -1.57
C ASN A 188 -10.67 20.57 -0.31
N PRO A 189 -11.04 21.26 0.79
CA PRO A 189 -11.44 20.61 2.05
C PRO A 189 -12.80 19.89 1.97
N GLU A 190 -13.59 20.11 0.92
CA GLU A 190 -14.88 19.41 0.73
C GLU A 190 -14.72 18.07 0.00
N VAL A 191 -13.57 17.81 -0.62
CA VAL A 191 -13.30 16.52 -1.27
C VAL A 191 -13.14 15.43 -0.21
N LEU A 192 -13.89 14.32 -0.33
CA LEU A 192 -13.83 13.16 0.56
C LEU A 192 -14.23 13.42 2.03
N LYS A 193 -14.88 14.57 2.32
CA LYS A 193 -15.19 15.00 3.68
C LYS A 193 -16.08 14.01 4.44
N GLU A 194 -17.09 13.45 3.78
CA GLU A 194 -18.01 12.48 4.38
C GLU A 194 -17.32 11.14 4.63
N GLU A 195 -16.50 10.68 3.68
CA GLU A 195 -15.74 9.43 3.79
C GLU A 195 -14.69 9.51 4.91
N ILE A 196 -13.98 10.64 5.02
CA ILE A 196 -13.03 10.91 6.12
C ILE A 196 -13.75 10.87 7.47
N SER A 197 -14.92 11.51 7.58
CA SER A 197 -15.73 11.48 8.81
C SER A 197 -16.18 10.06 9.16
N GLY A 198 -16.56 9.26 8.16
CA GLY A 198 -16.91 7.85 8.32
C GLY A 198 -15.77 7.03 8.91
N TYR A 199 -14.55 7.17 8.39
CA TYR A 199 -13.37 6.48 8.95
C TYR A 199 -13.02 6.99 10.35
N GLN A 200 -13.10 8.30 10.60
CA GLN A 200 -12.78 8.89 11.90
C GLN A 200 -13.61 8.27 13.02
N LYS A 201 -14.93 8.08 12.81
CA LYS A 201 -15.81 7.40 13.78
C LYS A 201 -15.33 6.00 14.17
N ILE A 202 -14.79 5.24 13.22
CA ILE A 202 -14.25 3.89 13.48
C ILE A 202 -12.93 4.01 14.25
N VAL A 203 -12.02 4.86 13.75
CA VAL A 203 -10.67 5.03 14.31
C VAL A 203 -10.75 5.46 15.77
N ASP A 204 -11.62 6.43 16.12
CA ASP A 204 -11.80 6.96 17.49
C ASP A 204 -12.02 5.90 18.58
N GLN A 205 -12.52 4.72 18.19
CA GLN A 205 -12.69 3.58 19.10
C GLN A 205 -11.65 2.47 18.86
N LYS A 206 -11.27 2.23 17.61
CA LYS A 206 -10.46 1.08 17.22
C LYS A 206 -9.04 1.11 17.81
N TRP A 207 -8.37 2.26 17.76
CA TRP A 207 -6.96 2.35 18.16
C TRP A 207 -6.72 1.95 19.62
N LYS A 208 -7.73 2.13 20.50
CA LYS A 208 -7.65 1.85 21.94
C LYS A 208 -7.42 0.38 22.27
N GLY A 209 -7.87 -0.52 21.40
CA GLY A 209 -7.72 -1.97 21.54
C GLY A 209 -6.61 -2.55 20.68
N TYR A 210 -5.76 -1.72 20.07
CA TYR A 210 -4.76 -2.21 19.14
C TYR A 210 -3.69 -3.06 19.84
N THR A 211 -3.50 -4.26 19.29
CA THR A 211 -2.32 -5.09 19.51
C THR A 211 -2.03 -5.94 18.27
N SER A 212 -0.78 -6.33 18.07
CA SER A 212 -0.36 -7.19 16.98
C SER A 212 0.94 -7.94 17.29
N SER A 213 1.05 -9.17 16.81
CA SER A 213 2.30 -9.95 16.79
C SER A 213 2.82 -10.17 15.36
N ASP A 214 2.18 -9.54 14.37
CA ASP A 214 2.51 -9.68 12.97
C ASP A 214 3.51 -8.60 12.54
N THR A 215 4.68 -9.02 12.03
CA THR A 215 5.77 -8.12 11.65
C THR A 215 5.38 -7.10 10.58
N LEU A 216 4.52 -7.50 9.63
CA LEU A 216 4.02 -6.61 8.59
C LEU A 216 3.06 -5.60 9.20
N ASP A 217 2.07 -6.06 9.95
CA ASP A 217 1.07 -5.19 10.57
C ASP A 217 1.72 -4.13 11.46
N LEU A 218 2.66 -4.52 12.34
CA LEU A 218 3.38 -3.58 13.20
C LEU A 218 4.14 -2.52 12.40
N GLY A 219 4.87 -2.94 11.36
CA GLY A 219 5.63 -2.04 10.49
C GLY A 219 4.73 -1.08 9.71
N MET A 220 3.67 -1.61 9.12
CA MET A 220 2.69 -0.81 8.39
C MET A 220 1.90 0.10 9.33
N THR A 221 1.68 -0.25 10.59
CA THR A 221 1.11 0.65 11.60
C THR A 221 1.99 1.87 11.81
N LEU A 222 3.29 1.68 12.10
CA LEU A 222 4.23 2.79 12.28
C LEU A 222 4.29 3.67 11.03
N TRP A 223 4.28 3.05 9.85
CA TRP A 223 4.19 3.80 8.61
C TRP A 223 2.87 4.53 8.42
N THR A 224 1.72 3.98 8.79
CA THR A 224 0.47 4.72 8.57
C THR A 224 0.37 5.90 9.54
N VAL A 225 0.76 5.72 10.80
CA VAL A 225 0.58 6.76 11.84
C VAL A 225 1.61 7.88 11.78
N HIS A 226 2.80 7.67 11.18
CA HIS A 226 3.82 8.73 11.10
C HIS A 226 3.35 9.97 10.34
N TRP A 227 2.31 9.85 9.50
CA TRP A 227 1.72 10.99 8.80
C TRP A 227 1.08 12.01 9.74
N PHE A 228 0.58 11.59 10.91
CA PHE A 228 -0.20 12.42 11.82
C PHE A 228 0.21 12.32 13.30
N SER A 229 1.24 11.54 13.64
CA SER A 229 1.68 11.32 15.03
C SER A 229 2.14 12.59 15.77
N ASP A 230 2.45 13.67 15.04
CA ASP A 230 2.87 14.94 15.63
C ASP A 230 1.69 15.81 16.10
N GLY A 231 0.48 15.58 15.58
CA GLY A 231 -0.69 16.43 15.80
C GLY A 231 -1.92 15.71 16.34
N ASP A 232 -2.07 14.41 16.03
CA ASP A 232 -3.25 13.64 16.36
C ASP A 232 -2.96 12.63 17.49
N ASP A 233 -3.71 12.74 18.59
CA ASP A 233 -3.52 11.89 19.76
C ASP A 233 -3.75 10.40 19.45
N TRP A 234 -4.74 10.06 18.63
CA TRP A 234 -4.99 8.68 18.20
C TRP A 234 -3.79 8.07 17.47
N ALA A 235 -3.12 8.85 16.61
CA ALA A 235 -1.97 8.40 15.83
C ALA A 235 -0.75 8.20 16.72
N LYS A 236 -0.54 9.13 17.66
CA LYS A 236 0.53 9.04 18.66
C LYS A 236 0.35 7.83 19.59
N GLN A 237 -0.86 7.60 20.11
CA GLN A 237 -1.14 6.47 20.99
C GLN A 237 -1.05 5.13 20.25
N LEU A 238 -1.51 5.07 19.00
CA LEU A 238 -1.37 3.89 18.16
C LEU A 238 0.09 3.59 17.83
N ALA A 239 0.92 4.60 17.56
CA ALA A 239 2.37 4.44 17.41
C ALA A 239 2.97 3.81 18.68
N ALA A 240 2.64 4.34 19.86
CA ALA A 240 3.14 3.81 21.14
C ALA A 240 2.72 2.35 21.36
N ALA A 241 1.50 1.97 20.98
CA ALA A 241 1.03 0.59 21.06
C ALA A 241 1.80 -0.35 20.12
N ALA A 242 2.06 0.06 18.87
CA ALA A 242 2.88 -0.71 17.93
C ALA A 242 4.33 -0.85 18.42
N ILE A 243 4.93 0.21 18.98
CA ILE A 243 6.29 0.16 19.54
C ILE A 243 6.36 -0.83 20.71
N ARG A 244 5.39 -0.78 21.63
CA ARG A 244 5.28 -1.73 22.73
C ARG A 244 5.25 -3.17 22.21
N ASP A 245 4.41 -3.45 21.22
CA ASP A 245 4.26 -4.81 20.70
C ASP A 245 5.49 -5.27 19.89
N MET A 246 6.18 -4.36 19.20
CA MET A 246 7.49 -4.64 18.59
C MET A 246 8.54 -5.00 19.64
N ARG A 247 8.55 -4.35 20.81
CA ARG A 247 9.47 -4.71 21.90
C ARG A 247 9.21 -6.13 22.41
N ILE A 248 7.94 -6.47 22.62
CA ILE A 248 7.53 -7.82 23.03
C ILE A 248 7.97 -8.85 21.98
N LEU A 249 7.74 -8.56 20.70
CA LEU A 249 8.05 -9.49 19.61
C LEU A 249 9.57 -9.70 19.44
N PHE A 250 10.36 -8.62 19.40
CA PHE A 250 11.77 -8.70 19.03
C PHE A 250 12.72 -8.85 20.22
N HIS A 251 12.39 -8.29 21.39
CA HIS A 251 13.28 -8.32 22.56
C HIS A 251 12.88 -9.35 23.61
N GLU A 252 11.59 -9.63 23.79
CA GLU A 252 11.12 -10.59 24.80
C GLU A 252 10.87 -11.98 24.20
N SER A 253 10.25 -12.03 23.01
CA SER A 253 9.93 -13.30 22.33
C SER A 253 11.04 -13.79 21.40
N HIS A 254 12.10 -12.98 21.20
CA HIS A 254 13.25 -13.30 20.37
C HIS A 254 12.89 -13.77 18.95
N TYR A 255 11.90 -13.13 18.31
CA TYR A 255 11.40 -13.54 16.99
C TYR A 255 12.49 -13.75 15.93
N LEU A 256 13.56 -12.94 15.95
CA LEU A 256 14.66 -13.05 14.97
C LEU A 256 15.57 -14.26 15.19
N ASP A 257 15.48 -14.96 16.32
CA ASP A 257 16.20 -16.22 16.55
C ASP A 257 15.60 -17.37 15.73
N LEU A 258 14.39 -17.20 15.18
CA LEU A 258 13.78 -18.16 14.28
C LEU A 258 14.56 -18.23 12.96
N PRO A 259 14.76 -19.44 12.39
CA PRO A 259 15.37 -19.58 11.08
C PRO A 259 14.55 -18.85 10.01
N THR A 260 15.22 -18.25 9.02
CA THR A 260 14.56 -17.54 7.90
C THR A 260 13.53 -18.39 7.15
N ALA A 261 13.67 -19.73 7.13
CA ALA A 261 12.69 -20.65 6.57
C ALA A 261 11.32 -20.66 7.28
N GLN A 262 11.23 -20.13 8.50
CA GLN A 262 10.00 -19.98 9.27
C GLN A 262 9.49 -18.53 9.29
N ARG A 263 10.17 -17.63 8.57
CA ARG A 263 9.88 -16.21 8.51
C ARG A 263 9.53 -15.80 7.09
N LEU A 264 9.02 -14.58 6.91
CA LEU A 264 8.62 -14.07 5.60
C LEU A 264 9.27 -12.71 5.36
N ALA A 265 10.10 -12.63 4.32
CA ALA A 265 10.91 -11.46 4.00
C ALA A 265 10.08 -10.19 3.82
N PHE A 266 9.07 -10.19 2.95
CA PHE A 266 8.20 -9.02 2.75
C PHE A 266 7.56 -8.50 4.04
N ARG A 267 7.22 -9.40 4.99
CA ARG A 267 6.61 -8.98 6.25
C ARG A 267 7.59 -8.21 7.14
N GLU A 268 8.82 -8.71 7.24
CA GLU A 268 9.89 -8.07 7.99
C GLU A 268 10.42 -6.80 7.31
N PHE A 269 10.38 -6.74 5.98
CA PHE A 269 10.66 -5.49 5.26
C PHE A 269 9.60 -4.41 5.54
N GLY A 270 8.35 -4.80 5.81
CA GLY A 270 7.33 -3.91 6.36
C GLY A 270 7.74 -3.33 7.72
N THR A 271 8.25 -4.15 8.64
CA THR A 271 8.83 -3.69 9.92
C THR A 271 9.94 -2.67 9.68
N CYS A 272 10.89 -3.00 8.81
CA CYS A 272 12.02 -2.16 8.45
C CYS A 272 11.59 -0.80 7.88
N LEU A 273 10.56 -0.79 7.03
CA LEU A 273 9.96 0.43 6.50
C LEU A 273 9.37 1.28 7.63
N GLY A 274 8.56 0.69 8.50
CA GLY A 274 7.94 1.36 9.65
C GLY A 274 8.94 2.02 10.58
N ILE A 275 10.00 1.29 10.98
CA ILE A 275 11.08 1.81 11.85
C ILE A 275 11.78 3.01 11.19
N ARG A 276 12.02 2.99 9.87
CA ARG A 276 12.77 4.07 9.20
C ARG A 276 11.95 5.32 8.89
N VAL A 277 10.63 5.22 8.86
CA VAL A 277 9.74 6.40 8.74
C VAL A 277 9.33 6.95 10.10
N HIS A 278 9.38 6.12 11.15
CA HIS A 278 9.16 6.50 12.53
C HIS A 278 10.37 6.06 13.39
N PRO A 279 11.50 6.81 13.31
CA PRO A 279 12.78 6.37 13.86
C PRO A 279 12.74 6.23 15.39
N ILE A 280 13.04 5.02 15.86
CA ILE A 280 13.14 4.68 17.27
C ILE A 280 14.50 4.02 17.48
N ALA A 281 15.38 4.69 18.24
CA ALA A 281 16.80 4.29 18.35
C ALA A 281 17.00 2.84 18.80
N GLU A 282 16.12 2.34 19.68
CA GLU A 282 16.21 0.97 20.21
C GLU A 282 15.82 -0.12 19.18
N LEU A 283 15.01 0.22 18.17
CA LEU A 283 14.54 -0.71 17.14
C LEU A 283 15.40 -0.67 15.87
N GLU A 284 16.28 0.32 15.73
CA GLU A 284 17.21 0.39 14.60
C GLU A 284 18.10 -0.86 14.44
N PRO A 285 18.63 -1.48 15.52
CA PRO A 285 19.32 -2.76 15.43
C PRO A 285 18.46 -3.89 14.86
N VAL A 286 17.15 -3.92 15.16
CA VAL A 286 16.20 -4.91 14.62
C VAL A 286 16.10 -4.76 13.10
N ALA A 287 15.92 -3.52 12.61
CA ALA A 287 15.83 -3.25 11.17
C ALA A 287 17.13 -3.65 10.43
N LYS A 288 18.31 -3.44 11.05
CA LYS A 288 19.60 -3.86 10.48
C LYS A 288 19.78 -5.37 10.47
N HIS A 289 19.36 -6.06 11.54
CA HIS A 289 19.42 -7.50 11.65
C HIS A 289 18.56 -8.16 10.56
N ILE A 290 17.30 -7.72 10.39
CA ILE A 290 16.40 -8.21 9.35
C ILE A 290 17.05 -8.11 7.96
N ILE A 291 17.60 -6.95 7.61
CA ILE A 291 18.25 -6.74 6.30
C ILE A 291 19.43 -7.69 6.13
N THR A 292 20.28 -7.81 7.16
CA THR A 292 21.46 -8.69 7.15
C THR A 292 21.09 -10.16 6.96
N ASP A 293 20.04 -10.63 7.63
CA ASP A 293 19.55 -12.01 7.52
C ASP A 293 19.10 -12.35 6.12
N TRP A 294 18.28 -11.49 5.50
CA TRP A 294 17.73 -11.77 4.16
C TRP A 294 18.76 -11.60 3.04
N GLU A 295 19.74 -10.71 3.21
CA GLU A 295 20.92 -10.64 2.35
C GLU A 295 21.79 -11.91 2.50
N GLY A 296 22.07 -12.33 3.75
CA GLY A 296 22.81 -13.55 4.05
C GLY A 296 22.14 -14.82 3.52
N ALA A 297 20.80 -14.87 3.57
CA ALA A 297 19.98 -15.93 3.00
C ALA A 297 19.93 -15.91 1.45
N SER A 298 20.60 -14.94 0.81
CA SER A 298 20.56 -14.73 -0.65
C SER A 298 19.12 -14.57 -1.18
N ARG A 299 18.23 -13.99 -0.38
CA ARG A 299 16.84 -13.68 -0.79
C ARG A 299 16.74 -12.35 -1.50
N VAL A 300 17.59 -11.41 -1.13
CA VAL A 300 17.75 -10.05 -1.68
C VAL A 300 19.24 -9.68 -1.67
N PRO A 301 19.68 -8.65 -2.42
CA PRO A 301 18.95 -7.90 -3.44
C PRO A 301 18.77 -8.68 -4.75
N ILE A 302 19.60 -9.69 -5.02
CA ILE A 302 19.51 -10.56 -6.20
C ILE A 302 19.24 -11.98 -5.69
N PRO A 303 17.98 -12.47 -5.77
CA PRO A 303 17.63 -13.77 -5.25
C PRO A 303 18.41 -14.88 -5.97
N LYS A 304 18.96 -15.84 -5.23
CA LYS A 304 19.38 -17.11 -5.83
C LYS A 304 18.14 -17.95 -6.11
N LYS A 305 18.08 -18.55 -7.31
CA LYS A 305 16.92 -19.29 -7.80
C LYS A 305 16.43 -20.30 -6.75
N ASN A 306 15.21 -20.10 -6.26
CA ASN A 306 14.54 -21.00 -5.33
C ASN A 306 13.08 -21.19 -5.76
N VAL A 307 12.79 -22.35 -6.36
CA VAL A 307 11.48 -22.67 -6.96
C VAL A 307 10.33 -22.58 -5.95
N GLU A 308 10.58 -22.88 -4.67
CA GLU A 308 9.55 -22.85 -3.62
C GLU A 308 9.21 -21.42 -3.18
N MET A 309 10.11 -20.45 -3.39
CA MET A 309 9.93 -19.07 -2.97
C MET A 309 9.79 -18.07 -4.15
N GLU A 310 9.91 -18.53 -5.41
CA GLU A 310 9.75 -17.72 -6.63
C GLU A 310 8.46 -16.86 -6.62
N SER A 311 7.42 -17.42 -6.02
CA SER A 311 6.08 -16.87 -5.88
C SER A 311 6.06 -15.46 -5.21
N LEU A 312 6.87 -15.26 -4.17
CA LEU A 312 6.92 -14.04 -3.37
C LEU A 312 8.06 -13.08 -3.76
N GLU A 313 8.96 -13.51 -4.66
CA GLU A 313 10.18 -12.75 -5.02
C GLU A 313 9.91 -11.30 -5.44
N PRO A 314 8.94 -11.02 -6.33
CA PRO A 314 8.68 -9.64 -6.74
C PRO A 314 8.28 -8.75 -5.56
N MET A 315 7.50 -9.29 -4.62
CA MET A 315 7.03 -8.57 -3.43
C MET A 315 8.20 -8.30 -2.48
N ASP A 316 9.03 -9.32 -2.22
CA ASP A 316 10.21 -9.19 -1.38
C ASP A 316 11.15 -8.11 -1.91
N LEU A 317 11.39 -8.07 -3.23
CA LEU A 317 12.32 -7.11 -3.85
C LEU A 317 11.83 -5.67 -3.75
N VAL A 318 10.56 -5.41 -4.07
CA VAL A 318 10.03 -4.03 -4.00
C VAL A 318 9.91 -3.55 -2.56
N MET A 319 9.60 -4.45 -1.61
CA MET A 319 9.54 -4.09 -0.19
C MET A 319 10.93 -3.95 0.42
N TYR A 320 11.92 -4.73 -0.01
CA TYR A 320 13.32 -4.54 0.37
C TYR A 320 13.86 -3.18 -0.07
N ALA A 321 13.58 -2.76 -1.30
CA ALA A 321 13.98 -1.43 -1.78
C ALA A 321 13.37 -0.31 -0.92
N ALA A 322 12.07 -0.41 -0.60
CA ALA A 322 11.39 0.53 0.29
C ALA A 322 11.89 0.43 1.74
N ALA A 323 12.30 -0.76 2.19
CA ALA A 323 12.92 -0.95 3.50
C ALA A 323 14.29 -0.29 3.57
N LEU A 324 15.11 -0.30 2.51
CA LEU A 324 16.40 0.40 2.50
C LEU A 324 16.23 1.92 2.41
N CYS A 325 15.37 2.38 1.51
CA CYS A 325 15.08 3.79 1.30
C CYS A 325 13.55 4.00 1.22
N PRO A 326 12.89 4.32 2.35
CA PRO A 326 11.45 4.52 2.37
C PRO A 326 10.95 5.60 1.40
N GLY A 327 11.77 6.61 1.13
CA GLY A 327 11.52 7.64 0.14
C GLY A 327 10.07 8.13 0.08
N ALA A 328 9.38 7.85 -1.03
CA ALA A 328 8.03 8.28 -1.30
C ALA A 328 6.99 7.84 -0.25
N PHE A 329 7.27 6.84 0.61
CA PHE A 329 6.43 6.48 1.75
C PHE A 329 6.45 7.52 2.89
N LYS A 330 7.50 8.34 2.99
CA LYS A 330 7.67 9.34 4.05
C LYS A 330 6.84 10.61 3.79
N ARG A 331 6.21 11.10 4.85
CA ARG A 331 5.60 12.44 4.92
C ARG A 331 6.63 13.50 4.51
N ASN A 332 6.20 14.49 3.74
CA ASN A 332 7.03 15.64 3.27
C ASN A 332 8.25 15.29 2.40
N TYR A 333 8.50 14.03 2.03
CA TYR A 333 9.70 13.65 1.28
C TYR A 333 9.79 14.24 -0.13
N LEU A 334 8.65 14.48 -0.79
CA LEU A 334 8.61 15.02 -2.16
C LEU A 334 8.59 16.55 -2.21
N ASN A 335 8.36 17.20 -1.06
CA ASN A 335 8.26 18.65 -0.96
C ASN A 335 9.63 19.33 -1.02
#